data_AF-A0A3B3TDX1-F1
#
_entry.id   AF-A0A3B3TDX1-F1
#
_cell.length_a   1.000
_cell.length_b   1.000
_cell.length_c   1.000
_cell.angle_alpha   90.00
_cell.angle_beta   90.00
_cell.angle_gamma   90.00
#
_symmetry.space_group_name_H-M   'P 1'
#
loop_
_entity.id
_entity.type
_entity.pdbx_description
1 polymer ?
#
loop_
_entity_poly.entity_id
_entity_poly.type
_entity_poly.pdbx_seq_one_letter_code
_entity_poly.pdbx_strand_id
1 'polypeptide(L)'
;MLFQLPTITRTLQETQGRTDQEDDMGTGSVGISSGPWWDPLHDYTTRKAFLVLWKQLEGFKEAWGRRQLSVERINTTSLYRKYSSLYREEILYPSMRTLVRQLGSEEEYGSVWAEGQPVPLPTGASEVDIKTQQLGRLLECMECDLIAAAQSRIRRELNLVISERGHLSGGLPTDLWKRPSVKQCFSPERPQIVENFMQQLMDGCEETEGKFTLAKTHLQECLTALGCAVMGRERSNFQAYSLFYENLLQHVTQTLFQREQDLKVSEDLQKHQKTSEQGLPLSRFAELTRSTMLEMTALRARLARAEQDSGGLQEQLDSQHRRYDTLVQHLISCCCQLKSRLDECHVRTERDVTQLVTRVRREGVESINKLKRRPGATEDHEALQTALKVHEEQQDTWEEHGHLAGLLCKLKALHRWRQMAIQGKLQRQLHQYQQEALLYQREGLQVKMVAGEEVALLKQEVEAVRAALEQDREAHSDGTEQLLSLRQRLQAAEQQLALQAVGRQRLEGARVLSLERLRRVVGDKQQQLEELDAQLQRSSRANQLQQLHSQKEIKQVGATRWGAEMLLPSSHAKRELNMWNSVRSCGGVIFNH
;
A
#
# COMPACT_ATOMS: atom_id res chain seq x y z
N MET A 1 -5.70 -9.89 -14.32
CA MET A 1 -6.95 -9.95 -15.11
C MET A 1 -6.73 -10.01 -16.63
N LEU A 2 -5.55 -9.71 -17.19
CA LEU A 2 -5.29 -9.78 -18.64
C LEU A 2 -5.09 -11.20 -19.20
N PHE A 3 -4.81 -12.20 -18.34
CA PHE A 3 -4.49 -13.57 -18.77
C PHE A 3 -5.69 -14.50 -19.01
N GLN A 4 -6.94 -14.07 -18.78
CA GLN A 4 -8.14 -14.90 -18.99
C GLN A 4 -8.95 -14.53 -20.24
N LEU A 5 -8.59 -13.44 -20.93
CA LEU A 5 -9.34 -12.91 -22.07
C LEU A 5 -9.23 -13.77 -23.35
N PRO A 6 -8.06 -14.33 -23.72
CA PRO A 6 -7.96 -15.16 -24.93
C PRO A 6 -8.73 -16.47 -24.82
N THR A 7 -9.00 -16.95 -23.60
CA THR A 7 -9.66 -18.23 -23.36
C THR A 7 -11.18 -18.11 -23.50
N ILE A 8 -11.77 -16.96 -23.14
CA ILE A 8 -13.22 -16.75 -23.15
C ILE A 8 -13.74 -16.39 -24.56
N THR A 9 -12.96 -15.61 -25.33
CA THR A 9 -13.31 -15.29 -26.72
C THR A 9 -13.20 -16.50 -27.64
N ARG A 10 -12.21 -17.37 -27.41
CA ARG A 10 -12.04 -18.63 -28.17
C ARG A 10 -13.17 -19.62 -27.89
N THR A 11 -13.63 -19.74 -26.65
CA THR A 11 -14.77 -20.61 -26.31
C THR A 11 -16.09 -20.14 -26.90
N LEU A 12 -16.28 -18.83 -27.12
CA LEU A 12 -17.49 -18.30 -27.76
C LEU A 12 -17.45 -18.42 -29.30
N GLN A 13 -16.27 -18.26 -29.92
CA GLN A 13 -16.09 -18.48 -31.36
C GLN A 13 -16.14 -19.97 -31.75
N GLU A 14 -15.59 -20.87 -30.92
CA GLU A 14 -15.64 -22.33 -31.15
C GLU A 14 -17.04 -22.92 -30.98
N THR A 15 -17.93 -22.28 -30.22
CA THR A 15 -19.34 -22.69 -30.09
C THR A 15 -20.22 -22.23 -31.26
N GLN A 16 -19.91 -21.07 -31.85
CA GLN A 16 -20.65 -20.52 -33.00
C GLN A 16 -20.24 -21.21 -34.31
N GLY A 17 -18.95 -21.51 -34.50
CA GLY A 17 -18.46 -22.25 -35.68
C GLY A 17 -18.97 -23.70 -35.78
N ARG A 18 -19.55 -24.23 -34.69
CA ARG A 18 -20.18 -25.56 -34.64
C ARG A 18 -21.66 -25.55 -35.03
N THR A 19 -22.34 -24.41 -34.87
CA THR A 19 -23.76 -24.27 -35.28
C THR A 19 -23.89 -23.91 -36.76
N ASP A 20 -22.89 -23.26 -37.35
CA ASP A 20 -22.98 -22.79 -38.75
C ASP A 20 -22.51 -23.84 -39.78
N GLN A 21 -22.03 -25.01 -39.33
CA GLN A 21 -21.58 -26.13 -40.21
C GLN A 21 -22.62 -27.24 -40.41
N GLU A 22 -23.78 -27.21 -39.72
CA GLU A 22 -24.80 -28.27 -39.83
C GLU A 22 -25.97 -27.94 -40.78
N ASP A 23 -26.04 -26.72 -41.31
CA ASP A 23 -27.13 -26.28 -42.20
C ASP A 23 -26.68 -26.14 -43.67
N ASP A 24 -26.10 -27.19 -44.26
CA ASP A 24 -26.17 -27.37 -45.71
C ASP A 24 -26.17 -28.86 -46.06
N MET A 25 -27.34 -29.33 -46.52
CA MET A 25 -27.61 -30.50 -47.38
C MET A 25 -28.99 -31.11 -47.04
N GLY A 26 -30.02 -30.59 -47.70
CA GLY A 26 -31.31 -31.26 -47.78
C GLY A 26 -31.29 -32.38 -48.81
N THR A 27 -31.64 -33.62 -48.41
CA THR A 27 -32.80 -34.36 -48.92
C THR A 27 -32.93 -35.77 -48.31
N GLY A 28 -34.09 -36.01 -47.68
CA GLY A 28 -34.82 -37.27 -47.74
C GLY A 28 -34.41 -38.42 -46.82
N SER A 29 -35.01 -38.48 -45.62
CA SER A 29 -35.62 -39.72 -45.08
C SER A 29 -36.21 -39.45 -43.69
N VAL A 30 -37.46 -39.87 -43.50
CA VAL A 30 -38.22 -39.75 -42.26
C VAL A 30 -37.58 -40.61 -41.18
N GLY A 31 -36.88 -39.97 -40.25
CA GLY A 31 -36.47 -40.52 -38.96
C GLY A 31 -36.88 -39.54 -37.87
N ILE A 32 -37.59 -40.02 -36.86
CA ILE A 32 -38.03 -39.26 -35.69
C ILE A 32 -36.77 -38.68 -35.02
N SER A 33 -36.43 -37.43 -35.33
CA SER A 33 -35.34 -36.70 -34.69
C SER A 33 -35.85 -36.17 -33.36
N SER A 34 -35.46 -36.86 -32.29
CA SER A 34 -35.46 -36.31 -30.94
C SER A 34 -34.72 -34.98 -30.96
N GLY A 35 -35.41 -33.89 -30.57
CA GLY A 35 -34.82 -32.56 -30.53
C GLY A 35 -33.52 -32.50 -29.71
N PRO A 36 -32.61 -31.54 -30.00
CA PRO A 36 -31.36 -31.43 -29.28
C PRO A 36 -31.64 -31.22 -27.80
N TRP A 37 -31.17 -32.13 -26.96
CA TRP A 37 -31.20 -31.93 -25.52
C TRP A 37 -30.29 -30.74 -25.21
N TRP A 38 -30.88 -29.57 -25.02
CA TRP A 38 -30.21 -28.39 -24.49
C TRP A 38 -29.57 -28.76 -23.16
N ASP A 39 -28.24 -28.83 -23.11
CA ASP A 39 -27.53 -29.03 -21.85
C ASP A 39 -27.67 -27.73 -21.02
N PRO A 40 -28.40 -27.73 -19.89
CA PRO A 40 -28.64 -26.51 -19.11
C PRO A 40 -27.33 -25.88 -18.61
N LEU A 41 -26.29 -26.68 -18.48
CA LEU A 41 -24.94 -26.23 -18.14
C LEU A 41 -24.32 -25.41 -19.28
N HIS A 42 -24.49 -25.84 -20.53
CA HIS A 42 -24.00 -25.12 -21.69
C HIS A 42 -24.72 -23.77 -21.84
N ASP A 43 -26.05 -23.76 -21.70
CA ASP A 43 -26.86 -22.55 -21.78
C ASP A 43 -26.52 -21.54 -20.67
N TYR A 44 -26.25 -22.05 -19.46
CA TYR A 44 -25.74 -21.25 -18.34
C TYR A 44 -24.35 -20.67 -18.63
N THR A 45 -23.42 -21.46 -19.18
CA THR A 45 -22.07 -20.98 -19.50
C THR A 45 -22.06 -19.88 -20.57
N THR A 46 -22.88 -20.01 -21.61
CA THR A 46 -23.00 -19.02 -22.68
C THR A 46 -23.59 -17.71 -22.17
N ARG A 47 -24.67 -17.79 -21.36
CA ARG A 47 -25.25 -16.60 -20.69
C ARG A 47 -24.27 -15.94 -19.72
N LYS A 48 -23.53 -16.74 -18.95
CA LYS A 48 -22.50 -16.23 -18.03
C LYS A 48 -21.38 -15.53 -18.80
N ALA A 49 -20.91 -16.10 -19.91
CA ALA A 49 -19.87 -15.50 -20.75
C ALA A 49 -20.34 -14.17 -21.36
N PHE A 50 -21.59 -14.08 -21.84
CA PHE A 50 -22.18 -12.84 -22.31
C PHE A 50 -22.28 -11.77 -21.22
N LEU A 51 -22.71 -12.14 -20.00
CA LEU A 51 -22.78 -11.20 -18.87
C LEU A 51 -21.39 -10.70 -18.46
N VAL A 52 -20.38 -11.56 -18.50
CA VAL A 52 -18.99 -11.17 -18.25
C VAL A 52 -18.50 -10.19 -19.31
N LEU A 53 -18.76 -10.48 -20.59
CA LEU A 53 -18.43 -9.59 -21.71
C LEU A 53 -19.10 -8.22 -21.53
N TRP A 54 -20.40 -8.20 -21.20
CA TRP A 54 -21.14 -6.96 -20.94
C TRP A 54 -20.54 -6.17 -19.79
N LYS A 55 -20.28 -6.83 -18.65
CA LYS A 55 -19.70 -6.18 -17.47
C LYS A 55 -18.33 -5.59 -17.76
N GLN A 56 -17.48 -6.32 -18.49
CA GLN A 56 -16.18 -5.83 -18.91
C GLN A 56 -16.33 -4.63 -19.84
N LEU A 57 -17.19 -4.72 -20.85
CA LEU A 57 -17.48 -3.63 -21.77
C LEU A 57 -17.85 -2.36 -21.00
N GLU A 58 -18.86 -2.39 -20.13
CA GLU A 58 -19.30 -1.21 -19.37
C GLU A 58 -18.20 -0.65 -18.46
N GLY A 59 -17.43 -1.51 -17.78
CA GLY A 59 -16.30 -1.07 -16.95
C GLY A 59 -15.21 -0.34 -17.75
N PHE A 60 -14.86 -0.87 -18.92
CA PHE A 60 -13.88 -0.23 -19.82
C PHE A 60 -14.45 1.03 -20.48
N LYS A 61 -15.73 1.02 -20.83
CA LYS A 61 -16.44 2.18 -21.41
C LYS A 61 -16.44 3.38 -20.46
N GLU A 62 -16.67 3.14 -19.16
CA GLU A 62 -16.63 4.17 -18.11
C GLU A 62 -15.20 4.66 -17.86
N ALA A 63 -14.22 3.74 -17.78
CA ALA A 63 -12.82 4.10 -17.57
C ALA A 63 -12.24 4.92 -18.72
N TRP A 64 -12.52 4.52 -19.97
CA TRP A 64 -12.16 5.25 -21.17
C TRP A 64 -12.84 6.63 -21.21
N GLY A 65 -14.14 6.71 -20.92
CA GLY A 65 -14.89 7.98 -20.90
C GLY A 65 -14.35 8.98 -19.88
N ARG A 66 -13.96 8.52 -18.69
CA ARG A 66 -13.32 9.35 -17.66
C ARG A 66 -11.98 9.93 -18.12
N ARG A 67 -11.18 9.13 -18.85
CA ARG A 67 -9.89 9.56 -19.40
C ARG A 67 -10.05 10.57 -20.53
N GLN A 68 -10.92 10.30 -21.50
CA GLN A 68 -11.13 11.21 -22.65
C GLN A 68 -11.70 12.57 -22.23
N LEU A 69 -12.56 12.60 -21.21
CA LEU A 69 -13.10 13.85 -20.68
C LEU A 69 -12.20 14.51 -19.62
N SER A 70 -11.15 13.82 -19.14
CA SER A 70 -10.30 14.26 -18.02
C SER A 70 -11.11 14.58 -16.75
N VAL A 71 -12.11 13.76 -16.42
CA VAL A 71 -12.98 13.93 -15.23
C VAL A 71 -13.02 12.65 -14.39
N GLU A 72 -13.04 12.79 -13.05
CA GLU A 72 -13.10 11.64 -12.14
C GLU A 72 -14.42 10.84 -12.22
N ARG A 73 -15.55 11.50 -12.50
CA ARG A 73 -16.89 10.88 -12.63
C ARG A 73 -17.75 11.61 -13.67
N ILE A 74 -18.50 10.86 -14.48
CA ILE A 74 -19.45 11.41 -15.46
C ILE A 74 -20.83 11.54 -14.76
N ASN A 75 -21.05 12.66 -14.06
CA ASN A 75 -22.24 12.88 -13.23
C ASN A 75 -23.25 13.90 -13.81
N THR A 76 -22.88 14.62 -14.87
CA THR A 76 -23.67 15.72 -15.42
C THR A 76 -24.20 15.38 -16.81
N THR A 77 -25.43 15.79 -17.14
CA THR A 77 -26.08 15.49 -18.43
C THR A 77 -25.30 16.02 -19.63
N SER A 78 -24.62 17.16 -19.52
CA SER A 78 -23.74 17.71 -20.57
C SER A 78 -22.50 16.83 -20.81
N LEU A 79 -21.87 16.33 -19.74
CA LEU A 79 -20.74 15.40 -19.82
C LEU A 79 -21.16 14.07 -20.43
N TYR A 80 -22.33 13.55 -20.09
CA TYR A 80 -22.86 12.32 -20.67
C TYR A 80 -23.15 12.47 -22.17
N ARG A 81 -23.71 13.61 -22.61
CA ARG A 81 -23.89 13.88 -24.06
C ARG A 81 -22.56 13.89 -24.80
N LYS A 82 -21.56 14.59 -24.26
CA LYS A 82 -20.22 14.65 -24.85
C LYS A 82 -19.54 13.28 -24.90
N TYR A 83 -19.60 12.53 -23.80
CA TYR A 83 -19.17 11.14 -23.72
C TYR A 83 -19.85 10.26 -24.77
N SER A 84 -21.17 10.37 -24.92
CA SER A 84 -21.93 9.57 -25.87
C SER A 84 -21.59 9.91 -27.32
N SER A 85 -21.24 11.16 -27.65
CA SER A 85 -20.79 11.52 -28.99
C SER A 85 -19.43 10.89 -29.28
N LEU A 86 -18.46 11.12 -28.38
CA LEU A 86 -17.10 10.58 -28.50
C LEU A 86 -17.11 9.05 -28.60
N TYR A 87 -17.92 8.37 -27.78
CA TYR A 87 -18.02 6.92 -27.81
C TYR A 87 -18.57 6.42 -29.15
N ARG A 88 -19.50 7.14 -29.76
CA ARG A 88 -20.07 6.77 -31.05
C ARG A 88 -19.05 6.90 -32.18
N GLU A 89 -18.29 7.99 -32.17
CA GLU A 89 -17.31 8.33 -33.20
C GLU A 89 -16.03 7.48 -33.12
N GLU A 90 -15.46 7.32 -31.92
CA GLU A 90 -14.14 6.72 -31.75
C GLU A 90 -14.18 5.20 -31.52
N ILE A 91 -15.29 4.69 -30.97
CA ILE A 91 -15.44 3.29 -30.60
C ILE A 91 -16.51 2.60 -31.45
N LEU A 92 -17.77 3.02 -31.31
CA LEU A 92 -18.90 2.30 -31.91
C LEU A 92 -18.79 2.20 -33.43
N TYR A 93 -18.62 3.33 -34.12
CA TYR A 93 -18.58 3.38 -35.58
C TYR A 93 -17.39 2.60 -36.17
N PRO A 94 -16.14 2.75 -35.66
CA PRO A 94 -15.01 1.92 -36.08
C PRO A 94 -15.19 0.42 -35.81
N SER A 95 -15.82 0.05 -34.68
CA SER A 95 -16.12 -1.36 -34.38
C SER A 95 -17.14 -1.94 -35.35
N MET A 96 -18.20 -1.19 -35.69
CA MET A 96 -19.19 -1.63 -36.68
C MET A 96 -18.57 -1.75 -38.07
N ARG A 97 -17.73 -0.78 -38.47
CA ARG A 97 -17.03 -0.81 -39.76
C ARG A 97 -16.10 -2.03 -39.88
N THR A 98 -15.44 -2.41 -38.78
CA THR A 98 -14.58 -3.60 -38.75
C THR A 98 -15.38 -4.90 -38.86
N LEU A 99 -16.56 -4.95 -38.22
CA LEU A 99 -17.50 -6.08 -38.34
C LEU A 99 -18.02 -6.25 -39.76
N VAL A 100 -18.45 -5.16 -40.39
CA VAL A 100 -18.96 -5.19 -41.76
C VAL A 100 -17.90 -5.71 -42.74
N ARG A 101 -16.63 -5.33 -42.53
CA ARG A 101 -15.50 -5.85 -43.30
C ARG A 101 -15.29 -7.35 -43.09
N GLN A 102 -15.49 -7.84 -41.87
CA GLN A 102 -15.37 -9.27 -41.55
C GLN A 102 -16.54 -10.09 -42.12
N LEU A 103 -17.72 -9.49 -42.22
CA LEU A 103 -18.95 -10.12 -42.75
C LEU A 103 -19.08 -10.02 -44.28
N GLY A 104 -18.18 -9.29 -44.96
CA GLY A 104 -18.13 -9.22 -46.43
C GLY A 104 -19.13 -8.26 -47.08
N SER A 105 -19.85 -7.43 -46.31
CA SER A 105 -20.89 -6.50 -46.79
C SER A 105 -20.44 -5.02 -46.78
N GLU A 106 -19.25 -4.71 -47.32
CA GLU A 106 -18.66 -3.36 -47.22
C GLU A 106 -19.46 -2.24 -47.91
N GLU A 107 -20.36 -2.56 -48.85
CA GLU A 107 -21.11 -1.59 -49.64
C GLU A 107 -22.15 -0.78 -48.82
N GLU A 108 -22.62 -1.29 -47.67
CA GLU A 108 -23.67 -0.67 -46.85
C GLU A 108 -23.15 0.44 -45.91
N TYR A 109 -21.86 0.44 -45.57
CA TYR A 109 -21.29 1.28 -44.50
C TYR A 109 -20.38 2.41 -44.99
N GLY A 110 -20.22 2.57 -46.31
CA GLY A 110 -19.29 3.52 -46.94
C GLY A 110 -19.75 4.99 -46.96
N SER A 111 -20.95 5.31 -46.48
CA SER A 111 -21.46 6.70 -46.46
C SER A 111 -21.01 7.44 -45.19
N VAL A 112 -20.55 8.69 -45.36
CA VAL A 112 -20.08 9.56 -44.28
C VAL A 112 -21.18 9.69 -43.23
N TRP A 113 -20.92 9.13 -42.04
CA TRP A 113 -21.82 9.28 -40.89
C TRP A 113 -21.97 10.75 -40.51
N ALA A 114 -23.21 11.22 -40.36
CA ALA A 114 -23.55 12.57 -39.91
C ALA A 114 -23.85 12.57 -38.41
N GLU A 115 -23.29 13.54 -37.70
CA GLU A 115 -23.40 13.70 -36.25
C GLU A 115 -24.89 13.82 -35.82
N GLY A 116 -25.37 12.85 -35.03
CA GLY A 116 -26.74 12.81 -34.51
C GLY A 116 -27.66 11.71 -35.07
N GLN A 117 -27.28 11.01 -36.14
CA GLN A 117 -28.02 9.85 -36.65
C GLN A 117 -27.63 8.55 -35.90
N PRO A 118 -28.59 7.63 -35.65
CA PRO A 118 -28.29 6.33 -35.05
C PRO A 118 -27.35 5.53 -35.96
N VAL A 119 -26.32 4.93 -35.37
CA VAL A 119 -25.35 4.12 -36.11
C VAL A 119 -26.05 2.84 -36.61
N PRO A 120 -26.09 2.57 -37.93
CA PRO A 120 -26.78 1.40 -38.46
C PRO A 120 -26.10 0.11 -37.98
N LEU A 121 -26.89 -0.87 -37.54
CA LEU A 121 -26.35 -2.17 -37.14
C LEU A 121 -26.04 -3.00 -38.41
N PRO A 122 -24.89 -3.71 -38.45
CA PRO A 122 -24.58 -4.61 -39.55
C PRO A 122 -25.63 -5.72 -39.66
N THR A 123 -26.18 -5.91 -40.86
CA THR A 123 -27.16 -6.96 -41.17
C THR A 123 -26.50 -8.33 -40.97
N GLY A 124 -26.98 -9.13 -40.00
CA GLY A 124 -26.44 -10.48 -39.71
C GLY A 124 -25.40 -10.56 -38.58
N ALA A 125 -25.01 -9.46 -37.94
CA ALA A 125 -24.10 -9.51 -36.79
C ALA A 125 -24.83 -9.92 -35.50
N SER A 126 -24.25 -10.85 -34.73
CA SER A 126 -24.77 -11.18 -33.41
C SER A 126 -24.45 -10.07 -32.39
N GLU A 127 -25.28 -9.95 -31.35
CA GLU A 127 -25.02 -8.95 -30.28
C GLU A 127 -23.69 -9.23 -29.56
N VAL A 128 -23.26 -10.50 -29.52
CA VAL A 128 -21.98 -10.91 -28.96
C VAL A 128 -20.83 -10.33 -29.78
N ASP A 129 -20.90 -10.43 -31.12
CA ASP A 129 -19.88 -9.93 -32.04
C ASP A 129 -19.76 -8.40 -32.01
N ILE A 130 -20.90 -7.71 -31.90
CA ILE A 130 -20.96 -6.26 -31.71
C ILE A 130 -20.20 -5.83 -30.47
N LYS A 131 -20.41 -6.53 -29.34
CA LYS A 131 -19.82 -6.18 -28.05
C LYS A 131 -18.35 -6.59 -27.95
N THR A 132 -17.97 -7.73 -28.52
CA THR A 132 -16.56 -8.14 -28.55
C THR A 132 -15.72 -7.15 -29.36
N GLN A 133 -16.22 -6.66 -30.49
CA GLN A 133 -15.51 -5.67 -31.30
C GLN A 133 -15.47 -4.28 -30.67
N GLN A 134 -16.51 -3.86 -29.94
CA GLN A 134 -16.47 -2.65 -29.11
C GLN A 134 -15.44 -2.76 -27.98
N LEU A 135 -15.38 -3.92 -27.31
CA LEU A 135 -14.44 -4.16 -26.23
C LEU A 135 -12.99 -4.19 -26.75
N GLY A 136 -12.74 -4.87 -27.88
CA GLY A 136 -11.42 -4.89 -28.52
C GLY A 136 -10.92 -3.48 -28.84
N ARG A 137 -11.78 -2.64 -29.43
CA ARG A 137 -11.44 -1.25 -29.75
C ARG A 137 -11.14 -0.40 -28.50
N LEU A 138 -11.92 -0.56 -27.43
CA LEU A 138 -11.67 0.12 -26.16
C LEU A 138 -10.32 -0.28 -25.55
N LEU A 139 -9.95 -1.56 -25.63
CA LEU A 139 -8.67 -2.05 -25.13
C LEU A 139 -7.50 -1.45 -25.93
N GLU A 140 -7.58 -1.43 -27.26
CA GLU A 140 -6.58 -0.76 -28.11
C GLU A 140 -6.39 0.71 -27.72
N CYS A 141 -7.48 1.46 -27.56
CA CYS A 141 -7.42 2.87 -27.15
C CYS A 141 -6.75 3.04 -25.78
N MET A 142 -7.10 2.20 -24.80
CA MET A 142 -6.49 2.29 -23.48
C MET A 142 -5.02 1.84 -23.46
N GLU A 143 -4.62 0.89 -24.30
CA GLU A 143 -3.23 0.49 -24.46
C GLU A 143 -2.40 1.64 -25.02
N CYS A 144 -2.91 2.34 -26.04
CA CYS A 144 -2.29 3.57 -26.57
C CYS A 144 -2.11 4.63 -25.47
N ASP A 145 -3.13 4.84 -24.63
CA ASP A 145 -3.04 5.77 -23.49
C ASP A 145 -1.96 5.36 -22.48
N LEU A 146 -1.89 4.07 -22.14
CA LEU A 146 -0.90 3.53 -21.20
C LEU A 146 0.52 3.64 -21.76
N ILE A 147 0.69 3.38 -23.06
CA ILE A 147 1.96 3.56 -23.76
C ILE A 147 2.37 5.04 -23.75
N ALA A 148 1.45 5.95 -24.06
CA ALA A 148 1.72 7.39 -24.00
C ALA A 148 2.09 7.85 -22.58
N ALA A 149 1.41 7.34 -21.56
CA ALA A 149 1.73 7.61 -20.16
C ALA A 149 3.12 7.08 -19.78
N ALA A 150 3.46 5.85 -20.18
CA ALA A 150 4.78 5.26 -19.94
C ALA A 150 5.89 6.07 -20.64
N GLN A 151 5.68 6.44 -21.91
CA GLN A 151 6.58 7.32 -22.65
C GLN A 151 6.74 8.68 -21.98
N SER A 152 5.67 9.28 -21.45
CA SER A 152 5.75 10.56 -20.73
C SER A 152 6.58 10.43 -19.45
N ARG A 153 6.46 9.31 -18.73
CA ARG A 153 7.27 8.97 -17.56
C ARG A 153 8.74 8.84 -17.93
N ILE A 154 9.06 8.06 -18.97
CA ILE A 154 10.41 7.91 -19.48
C ILE A 154 10.99 9.27 -19.88
N ARG A 155 10.22 10.11 -20.57
CA ARG A 155 10.65 11.47 -20.93
C ARG A 155 10.91 12.36 -19.70
N ARG A 156 10.10 12.27 -18.65
CA ARG A 156 10.34 13.00 -17.39
C ARG A 156 11.62 12.54 -16.71
N GLU A 157 11.82 11.23 -16.57
CA GLU A 157 13.06 10.67 -16.00
C GLU A 157 14.28 11.05 -16.85
N LEU A 158 14.18 10.97 -18.18
CA LEU A 158 15.24 11.39 -19.08
C LEU A 158 15.54 12.88 -18.93
N ASN A 159 14.52 13.72 -18.81
CA ASN A 159 14.69 15.16 -18.57
C ASN A 159 15.30 15.45 -17.20
N LEU A 160 14.92 14.70 -16.15
CA LEU A 160 15.56 14.78 -14.83
C LEU A 160 17.04 14.41 -14.91
N VAL A 161 17.36 13.33 -15.63
CA VAL A 161 18.76 12.93 -15.89
C VAL A 161 19.51 14.02 -16.67
N ILE A 162 18.87 14.67 -17.65
CA ILE A 162 19.47 15.78 -18.40
C ILE A 162 19.64 17.03 -17.54
N SER A 163 18.68 17.38 -16.68
CA SER A 163 18.80 18.51 -15.76
C SER A 163 19.89 18.27 -14.72
N GLU A 164 20.00 17.05 -14.18
CA GLU A 164 21.11 16.64 -13.30
C GLU A 164 22.45 16.73 -14.03
N ARG A 165 22.53 16.30 -15.30
CA ARG A 165 23.72 16.50 -16.16
C ARG A 165 24.06 17.99 -16.36
N GLY A 166 23.06 18.88 -16.40
CA GLY A 166 23.24 20.33 -16.55
C GLY A 166 23.64 21.07 -15.26
N HIS A 167 23.12 20.62 -14.11
CA HIS A 167 23.52 21.14 -12.80
C HIS A 167 24.98 20.79 -12.44
N LEU A 168 25.53 19.73 -13.04
CA LEU A 168 26.92 19.24 -12.87
C LEU A 168 27.87 19.76 -13.95
N SER A 169 27.72 21.02 -14.38
CA SER A 169 28.61 21.65 -15.36
C SER A 169 30.07 21.59 -14.90
N GLY A 170 30.80 20.57 -15.34
CA GLY A 170 32.25 20.40 -15.15
C GLY A 170 32.81 18.97 -15.14
N GLY A 171 31.99 17.90 -15.09
CA GLY A 171 32.50 16.51 -14.98
C GLY A 171 32.44 15.70 -16.29
N LEU A 172 33.50 14.95 -16.60
CA LEU A 172 33.54 14.02 -17.73
C LEU A 172 32.64 12.78 -17.47
N PRO A 173 32.15 12.11 -18.53
CA PRO A 173 31.25 10.94 -18.42
C PRO A 173 31.78 9.75 -17.58
N THR A 174 33.09 9.70 -17.31
CA THR A 174 33.74 8.67 -16.48
C THR A 174 33.51 8.83 -14.98
N ASP A 175 33.04 9.98 -14.50
CA ASP A 175 32.83 10.20 -13.05
C ASP A 175 31.52 9.59 -12.51
N LEU A 176 30.65 9.04 -13.37
CA LEU A 176 29.38 8.40 -12.99
C LEU A 176 29.53 7.14 -12.10
N TRP A 177 30.71 6.51 -12.11
CA TRP A 177 30.99 5.32 -11.31
C TRP A 177 31.55 5.63 -9.92
N LYS A 178 31.90 6.91 -9.66
CA LYS A 178 32.27 7.36 -8.32
C LYS A 178 30.98 7.67 -7.57
N ARG A 179 30.58 6.76 -6.68
CA ARG A 179 29.46 7.01 -5.74
C ARG A 179 29.69 8.36 -5.02
N PRO A 180 28.64 9.18 -4.81
CA PRO A 180 28.78 10.48 -4.17
C PRO A 180 28.91 10.28 -2.66
N SER A 181 30.07 9.82 -2.18
CA SER A 181 30.39 9.81 -0.75
C SER A 181 31.61 10.66 -0.41
N VAL A 182 32.23 11.31 -1.40
CA VAL A 182 33.38 12.18 -1.17
C VAL A 182 33.09 13.55 -1.76
N LYS A 183 32.29 14.34 -1.04
CA LYS A 183 32.26 15.81 -1.18
C LYS A 183 33.52 16.45 -0.59
N GLN A 184 34.69 15.85 -0.81
CA GLN A 184 35.96 16.54 -0.61
C GLN A 184 36.41 16.95 -2.00
N CYS A 185 35.84 18.05 -2.49
CA CYS A 185 36.40 18.74 -3.64
C CYS A 185 37.79 19.22 -3.22
N PHE A 186 38.82 18.49 -3.65
CA PHE A 186 40.20 18.89 -3.48
C PHE A 186 40.55 19.85 -4.61
N SER A 187 40.58 21.14 -4.33
CA SER A 187 41.18 22.14 -5.20
C SER A 187 42.32 22.77 -4.41
N PRO A 188 43.59 22.46 -4.73
CA PRO A 188 44.69 23.16 -4.11
C PRO A 188 44.60 24.63 -4.52
N GLU A 189 44.64 25.54 -3.55
CA GLU A 189 44.65 26.98 -3.81
C GLU A 189 45.78 27.31 -4.79
N ARG A 190 45.53 28.17 -5.78
CA ARG A 190 46.55 28.60 -6.74
C ARG A 190 47.30 29.77 -6.12
N PRO A 191 48.51 29.58 -5.56
CA PRO A 191 49.25 30.69 -4.99
C PRO A 191 49.72 31.64 -6.09
N GLN A 192 49.65 32.94 -5.83
CA GLN A 192 50.06 34.02 -6.72
C GLN A 192 51.60 34.19 -6.71
N ILE A 193 52.33 33.11 -6.92
CA ILE A 193 53.80 33.07 -6.81
C ILE A 193 54.44 33.95 -7.89
N VAL A 194 53.86 33.95 -9.09
CA VAL A 194 54.39 34.70 -10.24
C VAL A 194 54.15 36.19 -10.03
N GLU A 195 52.95 36.56 -9.57
CA GLU A 195 52.57 37.94 -9.30
C GLU A 195 53.40 38.54 -8.17
N ASN A 196 53.61 37.79 -7.08
CA ASN A 196 54.45 38.22 -5.97
C ASN A 196 55.93 38.35 -6.36
N PHE A 197 56.43 37.43 -7.19
CA PHE A 197 57.80 37.51 -7.70
C PHE A 197 57.99 38.73 -8.61
N MET A 198 57.04 39.02 -9.50
CA MET A 198 57.10 40.20 -10.34
C MET A 198 57.10 41.49 -9.51
N GLN A 199 56.27 41.57 -8.46
CA GLN A 199 56.26 42.74 -7.56
C GLN A 199 57.63 42.93 -6.88
N GLN A 200 58.19 41.87 -6.28
CA GLN A 200 59.49 41.93 -5.61
C GLN A 200 60.65 42.27 -6.56
N LEU A 201 60.57 41.82 -7.82
CA LEU A 201 61.55 42.14 -8.84
C LEU A 201 61.48 43.62 -9.25
N MET A 202 60.26 44.15 -9.41
CA MET A 202 60.02 45.54 -9.79
C MET A 202 60.40 46.53 -8.68
N ASP A 203 60.26 46.15 -7.42
CA ASP A 203 60.58 47.00 -6.27
C ASP A 203 62.07 47.37 -6.14
N GLY A 204 62.98 46.61 -6.77
CA GLY A 204 64.43 46.87 -6.76
C GLY A 204 65.05 47.17 -8.13
N CYS A 205 64.22 47.48 -9.13
CA CYS A 205 64.66 47.92 -10.45
C CYS A 205 64.85 49.44 -10.48
N GLU A 206 66.04 49.91 -10.86
CA GLU A 206 66.26 51.33 -11.20
C GLU A 206 66.15 51.49 -12.72
N GLU A 207 65.24 52.36 -13.17
CA GLU A 207 65.05 52.66 -14.59
C GLU A 207 65.92 53.85 -14.98
N THR A 208 66.97 53.61 -15.78
CA THR A 208 67.82 54.68 -16.36
C THR A 208 67.77 54.60 -17.89
N GLU A 209 67.30 55.68 -18.53
CA GLU A 209 67.24 55.86 -19.99
C GLU A 209 66.64 54.66 -20.77
N GLY A 210 65.55 54.07 -20.25
CA GLY A 210 64.88 52.92 -20.88
C GLY A 210 65.61 51.58 -20.71
N LYS A 211 66.62 51.52 -19.84
CA LYS A 211 67.29 50.28 -19.40
C LYS A 211 67.03 50.07 -17.91
N PHE A 212 66.58 48.87 -17.56
CA PHE A 212 66.42 48.46 -16.17
C PHE A 212 67.75 47.90 -15.66
N THR A 213 68.35 48.58 -14.69
CA THR A 213 69.54 48.09 -13.99
C THR A 213 69.10 47.51 -12.65
N LEU A 214 69.38 46.22 -12.45
CA LEU A 214 69.00 45.50 -11.23
C LEU A 214 70.26 44.96 -10.55
N ALA A 215 70.39 45.23 -9.27
CA ALA A 215 71.52 44.77 -8.49
C ALA A 215 71.53 43.24 -8.42
N LYS A 216 72.71 42.63 -8.65
CA LYS A 216 72.88 41.17 -8.61
C LYS A 216 72.46 40.56 -7.27
N THR A 217 72.70 41.28 -6.17
CA THR A 217 72.29 40.88 -4.81
C THR A 217 70.78 40.81 -4.68
N HIS A 218 70.06 41.83 -5.16
CA HIS A 218 68.59 41.88 -5.17
C HIS A 218 67.99 40.77 -6.02
N LEU A 219 68.58 40.47 -7.20
CA LEU A 219 68.14 39.33 -8.02
C LEU A 219 68.28 38.00 -7.28
N GLN A 220 69.41 37.81 -6.59
CA GLN A 220 69.64 36.58 -5.81
C GLN A 220 68.65 36.45 -4.65
N GLU A 221 68.28 37.55 -3.99
CA GLU A 221 67.26 37.58 -2.94
C GLU A 221 65.85 37.27 -3.49
N CYS A 222 65.49 37.84 -4.64
CA CYS A 222 64.21 37.54 -5.30
C CYS A 222 64.13 36.07 -5.75
N LEU A 223 65.22 35.52 -6.29
CA LEU A 223 65.29 34.12 -6.73
C LEU A 223 65.25 33.14 -5.55
N THR A 224 65.90 33.46 -4.42
CA THR A 224 65.82 32.63 -3.21
C THR A 224 64.42 32.69 -2.61
N ALA A 225 63.78 33.87 -2.56
CA ALA A 225 62.39 34.02 -2.12
C ALA A 225 61.42 33.23 -3.01
N LEU A 226 61.59 33.27 -4.34
CA LEU A 226 60.83 32.45 -5.28
C LEU A 226 61.03 30.95 -5.03
N GLY A 227 62.28 30.51 -4.84
CA GLY A 227 62.60 29.13 -4.49
C GLY A 227 61.91 28.67 -3.21
N CYS A 228 61.93 29.50 -2.16
CA CYS A 228 61.21 29.24 -0.91
C CYS A 228 59.69 29.17 -1.11
N ALA A 229 59.10 30.07 -1.90
CA ALA A 229 57.66 30.09 -2.18
C ALA A 229 57.20 28.85 -2.97
N VAL A 230 57.97 28.44 -3.97
CA VAL A 230 57.69 27.22 -4.75
C VAL A 230 57.80 25.98 -3.85
N MET A 231 58.86 25.87 -3.05
CA MET A 231 59.02 24.76 -2.11
C MET A 231 57.91 24.73 -1.04
N GLY A 232 57.48 25.90 -0.56
CA GLY A 232 56.34 26.05 0.35
C GLY A 232 55.03 25.54 -0.27
N ARG A 233 54.76 25.89 -1.54
CA ARG A 233 53.62 25.36 -2.30
C ARG A 233 53.70 23.85 -2.45
N GLU A 234 54.84 23.31 -2.89
CA GLU A 234 54.98 21.86 -3.08
C GLU A 234 54.78 21.09 -1.78
N ARG A 235 55.34 21.60 -0.67
CA ARG A 235 55.12 21.02 0.66
C ARG A 235 53.64 21.06 1.06
N SER A 236 52.97 22.19 0.86
CA SER A 236 51.55 22.34 1.17
C SER A 236 50.69 21.41 0.31
N ASN A 237 50.98 21.32 -0.99
CA ASN A 237 50.29 20.41 -1.91
C ASN A 237 50.49 18.96 -1.48
N PHE A 238 51.72 18.55 -1.15
CA PHE A 238 52.01 17.21 -0.69
C PHE A 238 51.23 16.87 0.60
N GLN A 239 51.22 17.78 1.58
CA GLN A 239 50.46 17.61 2.82
C GLN A 239 48.96 17.52 2.59
N ALA A 240 48.43 18.32 1.66
CA ALA A 240 47.02 18.35 1.34
C ALA A 240 46.60 17.06 0.61
N TYR A 241 47.41 16.56 -0.32
CA TYR A 241 47.19 15.26 -0.96
C TYR A 241 47.35 14.10 0.03
N SER A 242 48.34 14.13 0.93
CA SER A 242 48.54 13.06 1.92
C SER A 242 47.34 12.96 2.86
N LEU A 243 46.85 14.08 3.38
CA LEU A 243 45.65 14.14 4.21
C LEU A 243 44.41 13.61 3.46
N PHE A 244 44.26 13.97 2.18
CA PHE A 244 43.16 13.47 1.36
C PHE A 244 43.22 11.94 1.20
N TYR A 245 44.39 11.38 0.89
CA TYR A 245 44.54 9.93 0.76
C TYR A 245 44.38 9.20 2.09
N GLU A 246 44.85 9.76 3.20
CA GLU A 246 44.62 9.21 4.54
C GLU A 246 43.13 9.16 4.88
N ASN A 247 42.39 10.25 4.62
CA ASN A 247 40.95 10.29 4.84
C ASN A 247 40.21 9.28 3.95
N LEU A 248 40.60 9.16 2.69
CA LEU A 248 40.03 8.18 1.76
C LEU A 248 40.28 6.75 2.26
N LEU A 249 41.51 6.44 2.69
CA LEU A 249 41.86 5.12 3.22
C LEU A 249 41.05 4.81 4.48
N GLN A 250 40.99 5.73 5.45
CA GLN A 250 40.21 5.56 6.68
C GLN A 250 38.73 5.26 6.37
N HIS A 251 38.13 6.03 5.44
CA HIS A 251 36.76 5.82 5.02
C HIS A 251 36.54 4.44 4.37
N VAL A 252 37.43 4.03 3.46
CA VAL A 252 37.36 2.72 2.80
C VAL A 252 37.51 1.60 3.82
N THR A 253 38.44 1.70 4.77
CA THR A 253 38.62 0.72 5.85
C THR A 253 37.38 0.61 6.73
N GLN A 254 36.77 1.73 7.14
CA GLN A 254 35.53 1.73 7.91
C GLN A 254 34.38 1.07 7.13
N THR A 255 34.25 1.40 5.85
CA THR A 255 33.22 0.82 4.98
C THR A 255 33.40 -0.68 4.80
N LEU A 256 34.64 -1.14 4.59
CA LEU A 256 34.97 -2.56 4.47
C LEU A 256 34.65 -3.31 5.76
N PHE A 257 35.04 -2.76 6.91
CA PHE A 257 34.73 -3.34 8.21
C PHE A 257 33.22 -3.49 8.44
N GLN A 258 32.44 -2.47 8.07
CA GLN A 258 30.99 -2.53 8.19
C GLN A 258 30.37 -3.60 7.27
N ARG A 259 30.86 -3.72 6.03
CA ARG A 259 30.43 -4.78 5.10
C ARG A 259 30.80 -6.19 5.61
N GLU A 260 31.96 -6.34 6.24
CA GLU A 260 32.36 -7.61 6.84
C GLU A 260 31.44 -7.99 8.00
N GLN A 261 31.01 -7.02 8.82
CA GLN A 261 30.02 -7.26 9.87
C GLN A 261 28.65 -7.66 9.30
N ASP A 262 28.17 -6.97 8.26
CA ASP A 262 26.89 -7.29 7.61
C ASP A 262 26.90 -8.72 7.03
N LEU A 263 28.04 -9.15 6.47
CA LEU A 263 28.23 -10.52 5.99
C LEU A 263 28.22 -11.53 7.14
N LYS A 264 28.92 -11.26 8.24
CA LYS A 264 28.89 -12.12 9.44
C LYS A 264 27.46 -12.28 9.99
N VAL A 265 26.72 -11.18 10.09
CA VAL A 265 25.30 -11.20 10.52
C VAL A 265 24.47 -12.03 9.55
N SER A 266 24.66 -11.88 8.24
CA SER A 266 23.94 -12.66 7.22
C SER A 266 24.28 -14.15 7.27
N GLU A 267 25.54 -14.51 7.47
CA GLU A 267 25.98 -15.89 7.66
C GLU A 267 25.41 -16.52 8.93
N ASP A 268 25.37 -15.77 10.03
CA ASP A 268 24.83 -16.25 11.30
C ASP A 268 23.31 -16.43 11.21
N LEU A 269 22.59 -15.52 10.54
CA LEU A 269 21.16 -15.69 10.22
C LEU A 269 20.92 -16.94 9.36
N GLN A 270 21.79 -17.22 8.38
CA GLN A 270 21.68 -18.39 7.53
C GLN A 270 21.97 -19.70 8.30
N LYS A 271 22.95 -19.70 9.21
CA LYS A 271 23.22 -20.82 10.14
C LYS A 271 22.04 -21.05 11.09
N HIS A 272 21.42 -19.98 11.58
CA HIS A 272 20.24 -20.04 12.44
C HIS A 272 18.98 -20.53 11.73
N GLN A 273 18.82 -20.24 10.43
CA GLN A 273 17.75 -20.81 9.60
C GLN A 273 17.94 -22.31 9.38
N LYS A 274 19.16 -22.76 9.04
CA LYS A 274 19.47 -24.19 8.86
C LYS A 274 19.31 -25.02 10.14
N THR A 275 19.44 -24.40 11.31
CA THR A 275 19.20 -25.05 12.61
C THR A 275 17.75 -24.92 13.10
N SER A 276 16.91 -24.11 12.45
CA SER A 276 15.52 -23.86 12.87
C SER A 276 14.48 -24.85 12.32
N GLU A 277 14.87 -25.78 11.44
CA GLU A 277 13.96 -26.82 10.92
C GLU A 277 13.61 -27.90 11.97
N GLN A 278 14.20 -27.85 13.17
CA GLN A 278 13.98 -28.82 14.23
C GLN A 278 13.59 -28.12 15.55
N GLY A 279 12.28 -27.94 15.79
CA GLY A 279 11.73 -27.61 17.12
C GLY A 279 10.72 -26.46 17.19
N LEU A 280 9.66 -26.64 18.00
CA LEU A 280 8.42 -25.84 18.08
C LEU A 280 8.61 -24.28 18.06
N PRO A 281 7.90 -23.55 17.17
CA PRO A 281 8.10 -22.12 16.92
C PRO A 281 7.67 -21.15 18.05
N LEU A 282 6.81 -21.58 18.98
CA LEU A 282 6.22 -20.68 19.99
C LEU A 282 7.16 -20.32 21.16
N SER A 283 7.94 -21.27 21.70
CA SER A 283 8.87 -20.98 22.82
C SER A 283 10.00 -20.06 22.37
N ARG A 284 10.51 -20.28 21.16
CA ARG A 284 11.60 -19.49 20.57
C ARG A 284 11.14 -18.07 20.24
N PHE A 285 9.89 -17.89 19.80
CA PHE A 285 9.30 -16.57 19.62
C PHE A 285 9.15 -15.82 20.96
N ALA A 286 8.71 -16.51 22.02
CA ALA A 286 8.60 -15.94 23.36
C ALA A 286 9.98 -15.52 23.94
N GLU A 287 11.02 -16.32 23.70
CA GLU A 287 12.38 -15.97 24.12
C GLU A 287 12.96 -14.79 23.33
N LEU A 288 12.71 -14.74 22.02
CA LEU A 288 13.15 -13.64 21.17
C LEU A 288 12.46 -12.33 21.57
N THR A 289 11.13 -12.35 21.76
CA THR A 289 10.37 -11.17 22.20
C THR A 289 10.80 -10.70 23.59
N ARG A 290 11.10 -11.62 24.51
CA ARG A 290 11.67 -11.26 25.82
C ARG A 290 13.06 -10.64 25.69
N SER A 291 13.93 -11.17 24.82
CA SER A 291 15.27 -10.62 24.58
C SER A 291 15.20 -9.22 23.98
N THR A 292 14.38 -9.02 22.95
CA THR A 292 14.20 -7.71 22.32
C THR A 292 13.58 -6.71 23.28
N MET A 293 12.64 -7.12 24.13
CA MET A 293 12.11 -6.25 25.19
C MET A 293 13.19 -5.83 26.20
N LEU A 294 14.09 -6.72 26.60
CA LEU A 294 15.20 -6.39 27.50
C LEU A 294 16.20 -5.44 26.83
N GLU A 295 16.54 -5.67 25.56
CA GLU A 295 17.41 -4.78 24.78
C GLU A 295 16.77 -3.40 24.60
N MET A 296 15.48 -3.34 24.23
CA MET A 296 14.73 -2.09 24.15
C MET A 296 14.72 -1.36 25.49
N THR A 297 14.60 -2.07 26.61
CA THR A 297 14.63 -1.47 27.95
C THR A 297 16.03 -0.95 28.30
N ALA A 298 17.08 -1.69 27.96
CA ALA A 298 18.46 -1.25 28.16
C ALA A 298 18.80 -0.03 27.29
N LEU A 299 18.34 -0.01 26.03
CA LEU A 299 18.51 1.14 25.12
C LEU A 299 17.75 2.36 25.61
N ARG A 300 16.50 2.20 26.08
CA ARG A 300 15.75 3.30 26.72
C ARG A 300 16.46 3.85 27.95
N ALA A 301 17.03 3.00 28.79
CA ALA A 301 17.82 3.44 29.94
C ALA A 301 19.10 4.18 29.53
N ARG A 302 19.79 3.73 28.47
CA ARG A 302 20.95 4.42 27.91
C ARG A 302 20.59 5.78 27.31
N LEU A 303 19.46 5.85 26.61
CA LEU A 303 18.96 7.10 26.03
C LEU A 303 18.58 8.10 27.14
N ALA A 304 17.85 7.66 28.16
CA ALA A 304 17.51 8.51 29.31
C ALA A 304 18.76 9.04 30.04
N ARG A 305 19.80 8.21 30.20
CA ARG A 305 21.10 8.66 30.76
C ARG A 305 21.78 9.70 29.86
N ALA A 306 21.83 9.45 28.55
CA ALA A 306 22.43 10.39 27.61
C ALA A 306 21.67 11.73 27.55
N GLU A 307 20.34 11.70 27.64
CA GLU A 307 19.50 12.91 27.73
C GLU A 307 19.76 13.66 29.03
N GLN A 308 19.93 12.95 30.16
CA GLN A 308 20.29 13.55 31.45
C GLN A 308 21.69 14.18 31.41
N ASP A 309 22.68 13.51 30.81
CA ASP A 309 24.04 14.04 30.66
C ASP A 309 24.04 15.28 29.75
N SER A 310 23.28 15.24 28.64
CA SER A 310 23.10 16.39 27.75
C SER A 310 22.41 17.55 28.47
N GLY A 311 21.39 17.28 29.29
CA GLY A 311 20.73 18.29 30.12
C GLY A 311 21.69 18.91 31.14
N GLY A 312 22.51 18.09 31.81
CA GLY A 312 23.53 18.55 32.75
C GLY A 312 24.61 19.43 32.09
N LEU A 313 25.07 19.08 30.89
CA LEU A 313 25.99 19.90 30.11
C LEU A 313 25.36 21.24 29.69
N GLN A 314 24.08 21.23 29.30
CA GLN A 314 23.35 22.44 28.93
C GLN A 314 23.19 23.38 30.14
N GLU A 315 22.82 22.85 31.31
CA GLU A 315 22.75 23.63 32.55
C GLU A 315 24.10 24.22 32.95
N GLN A 316 25.20 23.47 32.75
CA GLN A 316 26.55 23.98 32.96
C GLN A 316 26.85 25.13 32.01
N LEU A 317 26.55 25.01 30.71
CA LEU A 317 26.75 26.05 29.73
C LEU A 317 25.94 27.31 30.08
N ASP A 318 24.66 27.15 30.44
CA ASP A 318 23.79 28.25 30.86
C ASP A 318 24.32 28.94 32.12
N SER A 319 24.86 28.16 33.08
CA SER A 319 25.49 28.72 34.28
C SER A 319 26.74 29.54 33.95
N GLN A 320 27.55 29.10 32.97
CA GLN A 320 28.72 29.84 32.51
C GLN A 320 28.30 31.11 31.77
N HIS A 321 27.29 31.05 30.89
CA HIS A 321 26.74 32.23 30.23
C HIS A 321 26.24 33.27 31.24
N ARG A 322 25.49 32.85 32.27
CA ARG A 322 25.06 33.77 33.34
C ARG A 322 26.24 34.42 34.07
N ARG A 323 27.32 33.67 34.33
CA ARG A 323 28.54 34.22 34.94
C ARG A 323 29.19 35.24 34.02
N TYR A 324 29.33 34.94 32.73
CA TYR A 324 29.85 35.89 31.75
C TYR A 324 28.99 37.15 31.66
N ASP A 325 27.66 37.02 31.62
CA ASP A 325 26.73 38.15 31.60
C ASP A 325 26.90 39.04 32.84
N THR A 326 27.02 38.46 34.03
CA THR A 326 27.25 39.23 35.25
C THR A 326 28.60 39.96 35.24
N LEU A 327 29.65 39.33 34.70
CA LEU A 327 30.97 39.94 34.60
C LEU A 327 30.99 41.08 33.58
N VAL A 328 30.33 40.91 32.44
CA VAL A 328 30.15 41.95 31.43
C VAL A 328 29.35 43.12 31.98
N GLN A 329 28.24 42.86 32.68
CA GLN A 329 27.47 43.92 33.33
C GLN A 329 28.29 44.68 34.38
N HIS A 330 29.09 43.98 35.18
CA HIS A 330 30.00 44.59 36.15
C HIS A 330 31.07 45.45 35.46
N LEU A 331 31.70 44.94 34.40
CA LEU A 331 32.68 45.70 33.62
C LEU A 331 32.06 46.97 33.03
N ILE A 332 30.87 46.88 32.44
CA ILE A 332 30.14 48.05 31.91
C ILE A 332 29.87 49.05 33.02
N SER A 333 29.40 48.61 34.18
CA SER A 333 29.17 49.48 35.34
C SER A 333 30.46 50.18 35.80
N CYS A 334 31.57 49.45 35.93
CA CYS A 334 32.88 50.02 36.27
C CYS A 334 33.35 51.04 35.23
N CYS A 335 33.21 50.73 33.93
CA CYS A 335 33.55 51.66 32.85
C CYS A 335 32.70 52.94 32.91
N CYS A 336 31.39 52.82 33.17
CA CYS A 336 30.51 53.98 33.36
C CYS A 336 30.93 54.82 34.57
N GLN A 337 31.29 54.19 35.69
CA GLN A 337 31.78 54.89 36.89
C GLN A 337 33.10 55.62 36.61
N LEU A 338 34.08 54.96 35.99
CA LEU A 338 35.34 55.57 35.58
C LEU A 338 35.12 56.76 34.65
N LYS A 339 34.23 56.62 33.65
CA LYS A 339 33.89 57.70 32.74
C LYS A 339 33.26 58.89 33.48
N SER A 340 32.35 58.65 34.42
CA SER A 340 31.73 59.70 35.22
C SER A 340 32.76 60.47 36.07
N ARG A 341 33.72 59.77 36.69
CA ARG A 341 34.80 60.40 37.46
C ARG A 341 35.73 61.22 36.56
N LEU A 342 36.04 60.70 35.37
CA LEU A 342 36.84 61.42 34.39
C LEU A 342 36.14 62.70 33.92
N ASP A 343 34.83 62.63 33.64
CA ASP A 343 34.03 63.78 33.24
C ASP A 343 33.94 64.83 34.35
N GLU A 344 33.77 64.40 35.61
CA GLU A 344 33.86 65.32 36.75
C GLU A 344 35.22 66.00 36.86
N CYS A 345 36.31 65.27 36.67
CA CYS A 345 37.66 65.85 36.65
C CYS A 345 37.82 66.86 35.51
N HIS A 346 37.38 66.54 34.29
CA HIS A 346 37.42 67.47 33.16
C HIS A 346 36.65 68.76 33.46
N VAL A 347 35.41 68.64 33.93
CA VAL A 347 34.59 69.81 34.27
C VAL A 347 35.22 70.63 35.41
N ARG A 348 35.81 69.98 36.43
CA ARG A 348 36.54 70.71 37.49
C ARG A 348 37.75 71.45 36.93
N THR A 349 38.58 70.80 36.12
CA THR A 349 39.75 71.45 35.51
C THR A 349 39.36 72.60 34.59
N GLU A 350 38.28 72.46 33.83
CA GLU A 350 37.76 73.53 32.98
C GLU A 350 37.28 74.73 33.82
N ARG A 351 36.57 74.47 34.92
CA ARG A 351 36.20 75.53 35.88
C ARG A 351 37.42 76.19 36.52
N ASP A 352 38.41 75.43 36.95
CA ASP A 352 39.61 75.97 37.59
C ASP A 352 40.42 76.84 36.60
N VAL A 353 40.55 76.39 35.36
CA VAL A 353 41.22 77.15 34.28
C VAL A 353 40.44 78.42 33.95
N THR A 354 39.13 78.34 33.78
CA THR A 354 38.30 79.53 33.49
C THR A 354 38.32 80.54 34.65
N GLN A 355 38.27 80.07 35.90
CA GLN A 355 38.43 80.91 37.09
C GLN A 355 39.82 81.54 37.18
N LEU A 356 40.89 80.79 36.88
CA LEU A 356 42.25 81.32 36.86
C LEU A 356 42.41 82.39 35.78
N VAL A 357 41.92 82.13 34.56
CA VAL A 357 41.96 83.08 33.44
C VAL A 357 41.20 84.36 33.77
N THR A 358 39.98 84.26 34.30
CA THR A 358 39.18 85.44 34.70
C THR A 358 39.85 86.21 35.83
N ARG A 359 40.45 85.53 36.82
CA ARG A 359 41.20 86.15 37.90
C ARG A 359 42.44 86.89 37.40
N VAL A 360 43.29 86.24 36.59
CA VAL A 360 44.50 86.85 36.02
C VAL A 360 44.14 88.05 35.13
N ARG A 361 43.06 87.95 34.34
CA ARG A 361 42.55 89.09 33.55
C ARG A 361 42.12 90.24 34.45
N ARG A 362 41.36 89.97 35.53
CA ARG A 362 40.94 90.98 36.50
C ARG A 362 42.13 91.65 37.18
N GLU A 363 43.08 90.87 37.69
CA GLU A 363 44.31 91.37 38.31
C GLU A 363 45.16 92.20 37.33
N GLY A 364 45.23 91.79 36.05
CA GLY A 364 45.88 92.54 34.98
C GLY A 364 45.21 93.90 34.71
N VAL A 365 43.88 93.92 34.60
CA VAL A 365 43.10 95.16 34.42
C VAL A 365 43.23 96.08 35.63
N GLU A 366 43.17 95.55 36.85
CA GLU A 366 43.39 96.32 38.07
C GLU A 366 44.80 96.91 38.13
N SER A 367 45.82 96.16 37.68
CA SER A 367 47.21 96.63 37.60
C SER A 367 47.36 97.74 36.56
N ILE A 368 46.74 97.60 35.38
CA ILE A 368 46.69 98.64 34.34
C ILE A 368 45.96 99.88 34.86
N ASN A 369 44.84 99.73 35.57
CA ASN A 369 44.11 100.84 36.17
C ASN A 369 44.93 101.55 37.26
N LYS A 370 45.67 100.82 38.10
CA LYS A 370 46.61 101.39 39.08
C LYS A 370 47.73 102.19 38.40
N LEU A 371 48.27 101.69 37.28
CA LEU A 371 49.28 102.40 36.48
C LEU A 371 48.72 103.66 35.81
N LYS A 372 47.48 103.62 35.32
CA LYS A 372 46.77 104.77 34.71
C LYS A 372 46.34 105.85 35.72
N ARG A 373 46.24 105.53 37.01
CA ARG A 373 46.02 106.52 38.09
C ARG A 373 47.24 107.40 38.38
N ARG A 374 48.41 107.15 37.76
CA ARG A 374 49.49 108.15 37.66
C ARG A 374 49.04 109.27 36.71
N PRO A 375 49.22 110.56 37.05
CA PRO A 375 48.70 111.68 36.26
C PRO A 375 49.31 111.68 34.85
N GLY A 376 48.48 111.42 33.83
CA GLY A 376 48.88 111.51 32.41
C GLY A 376 48.17 110.58 31.39
N ALA A 377 47.24 109.69 31.76
CA ALA A 377 46.63 108.74 30.80
C ALA A 377 45.09 108.70 30.91
N THR A 378 44.36 109.37 30.01
CA THR A 378 42.91 109.59 30.14
C THR A 378 42.01 109.05 29.02
N GLU A 379 42.52 108.46 27.93
CA GLU A 379 41.65 108.12 26.78
C GLU A 379 41.23 106.63 26.70
N ASP A 380 42.00 105.70 27.27
CA ASP A 380 41.78 104.25 27.05
C ASP A 380 40.84 103.54 28.06
N HIS A 381 40.13 104.26 28.96
CA HIS A 381 39.36 103.60 30.03
C HIS A 381 38.01 103.02 29.56
N GLU A 382 37.31 103.71 28.66
CA GLU A 382 36.03 103.25 28.12
C GLU A 382 36.19 101.98 27.27
N ALA A 383 37.25 101.90 26.45
CA ALA A 383 37.56 100.72 25.63
C ALA A 383 37.84 99.47 26.50
N LEU A 384 38.42 99.64 27.69
CA LEU A 384 38.63 98.55 28.65
C LEU A 384 37.33 98.11 29.34
N GLN A 385 36.44 99.05 29.65
CA GLN A 385 35.13 98.72 30.24
C GLN A 385 34.20 98.04 29.24
N THR A 386 34.21 98.46 27.97
CA THR A 386 33.45 97.79 26.90
C THR A 386 33.99 96.39 26.63
N ALA A 387 35.32 96.19 26.63
CA ALA A 387 35.93 94.86 26.51
C ALA A 387 35.54 93.93 27.67
N LEU A 388 35.37 94.44 28.89
CA LEU A 388 34.87 93.66 30.03
C LEU A 388 33.41 93.24 29.85
N LYS A 389 32.54 94.17 29.41
CA LYS A 389 31.12 93.85 29.14
C LYS A 389 30.95 92.82 28.04
N VAL A 390 31.69 92.97 26.93
CA VAL A 390 31.70 91.98 25.84
C VAL A 390 32.17 90.61 26.34
N HIS A 391 33.11 90.58 27.29
CA HIS A 391 33.55 89.32 27.88
C HIS A 391 32.51 88.70 28.83
N GLU A 392 31.79 89.50 29.62
CA GLU A 392 30.68 89.02 30.46
C GLU A 392 29.58 88.41 29.58
N GLU A 393 29.18 89.09 28.49
CA GLU A 393 28.24 88.56 27.50
C GLU A 393 28.75 87.26 26.86
N GLN A 394 30.05 87.18 26.53
CA GLN A 394 30.65 85.93 26.05
C GLN A 394 30.56 84.82 27.10
N GLN A 395 30.82 85.12 28.37
CA GLN A 395 30.74 84.14 29.44
C GLN A 395 29.31 83.59 29.63
N ASP A 396 28.30 84.45 29.56
CA ASP A 396 26.89 84.03 29.61
C ASP A 396 26.58 83.07 28.45
N THR A 397 27.02 83.39 27.23
CA THR A 397 26.85 82.48 26.09
C THR A 397 27.58 81.15 26.29
N TRP A 398 28.77 81.12 26.91
CA TRP A 398 29.48 79.87 27.22
C TRP A 398 28.71 79.00 28.22
N GLU A 399 28.11 79.62 29.24
CA GLU A 399 27.29 78.92 30.23
C GLU A 399 26.01 78.34 29.60
N GLU A 400 25.36 79.09 28.71
CA GLU A 400 24.22 78.62 27.91
C GLU A 400 24.60 77.44 27.00
N HIS A 401 25.74 77.53 26.30
CA HIS A 401 26.26 76.44 25.47
C HIS A 401 26.54 75.18 26.31
N GLY A 402 27.11 75.35 27.51
CA GLY A 402 27.30 74.24 28.47
C GLY A 402 25.97 73.60 28.91
N HIS A 403 24.95 74.42 29.18
CA HIS A 403 23.62 73.94 29.54
C HIS A 403 22.97 73.16 28.38
N LEU A 404 23.02 73.69 27.16
CA LEU A 404 22.49 73.05 25.95
C LEU A 404 23.21 71.74 25.63
N ALA A 405 24.54 71.69 25.79
CA ALA A 405 25.31 70.46 25.63
C ALA A 405 24.87 69.38 26.63
N GLY A 406 24.60 69.76 27.89
CA GLY A 406 24.05 68.87 28.92
C GLY A 406 22.66 68.32 28.57
N LEU A 407 21.78 69.16 28.04
CA LEU A 407 20.44 68.75 27.58
C LEU A 407 20.52 67.79 26.38
N LEU A 408 21.42 68.05 25.42
CA LEU A 408 21.64 67.16 24.28
C LEU A 408 22.14 65.77 24.71
N CYS A 409 23.03 65.70 25.70
CA CYS A 409 23.48 64.43 26.26
C CYS A 409 22.33 63.64 26.92
N LYS A 410 21.46 64.32 27.68
CA LYS A 410 20.26 63.70 28.27
C LYS A 410 19.30 63.18 27.20
N LEU A 411 19.06 63.96 26.14
CA LEU A 411 18.24 63.54 24.99
C LEU A 411 18.81 62.30 24.30
N LYS A 412 20.12 62.27 24.05
CA LYS A 412 20.81 61.11 23.45
C LYS A 412 20.68 59.86 24.34
N ALA A 413 20.83 60.00 25.66
CA ALA A 413 20.67 58.91 26.61
C ALA A 413 19.23 58.37 26.64
N LEU A 414 18.23 59.26 26.69
CA LEU A 414 16.81 58.89 26.63
C LEU A 414 16.45 58.19 25.32
N HIS A 415 16.99 58.66 24.19
CA HIS A 415 16.78 58.03 22.89
C HIS A 415 17.32 56.59 22.87
N ARG A 416 18.56 56.38 23.32
CA ARG A 416 19.16 55.04 23.44
C ARG A 416 18.35 54.14 24.36
N TRP A 417 17.92 54.64 25.52
CA TRP A 417 17.09 53.87 26.44
C TRP A 417 15.75 53.46 25.81
N ARG A 418 15.06 54.38 25.13
CA ARG A 418 13.81 54.09 24.40
C ARG A 418 14.03 53.04 23.32
N GLN A 419 15.12 53.13 22.56
CA GLN A 419 15.46 52.15 21.53
C GLN A 419 15.69 50.76 22.15
N MET A 420 16.50 50.65 23.20
CA MET A 420 16.76 49.38 23.90
C MET A 420 15.49 48.81 24.55
N ALA A 421 14.63 49.64 25.12
CA ALA A 421 13.36 49.20 25.70
C ALA A 421 12.41 48.60 24.65
N ILE A 422 12.32 49.22 23.47
CA ILE A 422 11.53 48.71 22.35
C ILE A 422 12.13 47.41 21.81
N GLN A 423 13.45 47.37 21.58
CA GLN A 423 14.14 46.15 21.13
C GLN A 423 13.94 44.98 22.11
N GLY A 424 14.09 45.23 23.41
CA GLY A 424 13.86 44.22 24.44
C GLY A 424 12.41 43.75 24.54
N LYS A 425 11.42 44.60 24.22
CA LYS A 425 10.01 44.17 24.12
C LYS A 425 9.79 43.27 22.89
N LEU A 426 10.32 43.67 21.73
CA LEU A 426 10.21 42.90 20.49
C LEU A 426 10.90 41.53 20.60
N GLN A 427 12.09 41.47 21.20
CA GLN A 427 12.82 40.21 21.42
C GLN A 427 12.04 39.25 22.32
N ARG A 428 11.42 39.75 23.39
CA ARG A 428 10.56 38.92 24.27
C ARG A 428 9.34 38.39 23.53
N GLN A 429 8.67 39.23 22.74
CA GLN A 429 7.52 38.81 21.93
C GLN A 429 7.92 37.77 20.87
N LEU A 430 9.04 37.99 20.19
CA LEU A 430 9.57 37.04 19.20
C LEU A 430 9.88 35.68 19.84
N HIS A 431 10.48 35.67 21.03
CA HIS A 431 10.74 34.44 21.77
C HIS A 431 9.45 33.72 22.18
N GLN A 432 8.44 34.45 22.65
CA GLN A 432 7.13 33.89 22.98
C GLN A 432 6.47 33.22 21.76
N TYR A 433 6.42 33.92 20.62
CA TYR A 433 5.85 33.35 19.39
C TYR A 433 6.62 32.12 18.88
N GLN A 434 7.95 32.10 19.04
CA GLN A 434 8.75 30.91 18.71
C GLN A 434 8.38 29.72 19.60
N GLN A 435 8.20 29.94 20.91
CA GLN A 435 7.76 28.88 21.82
C GLN A 435 6.36 28.38 21.48
N GLU A 436 5.41 29.29 21.23
CA GLU A 436 4.04 28.93 20.83
C GLU A 436 4.02 28.14 19.52
N ALA A 437 4.80 28.55 18.51
CA ALA A 437 4.91 27.82 17.25
C ALA A 437 5.43 26.39 17.44
N LEU A 438 6.43 26.19 18.30
CA LEU A 438 6.95 24.87 18.64
C LEU A 438 5.91 24.02 19.38
N LEU A 439 5.14 24.63 20.29
CA LEU A 439 4.04 23.94 21.00
C LEU A 439 2.97 23.48 20.01
N TYR A 440 2.50 24.35 19.11
CA TYR A 440 1.52 23.97 18.09
C TYR A 440 2.03 22.92 17.11
N GLN A 441 3.32 22.96 16.75
CA GLN A 441 3.93 21.90 15.95
C GLN A 441 3.91 20.55 16.69
N ARG A 442 4.23 20.54 17.98
CA ARG A 442 4.20 19.33 18.81
C ARG A 442 2.79 18.78 18.96
N GLU A 443 1.82 19.63 19.27
CA GLU A 443 0.41 19.26 19.39
C GLU A 443 -0.14 18.73 18.05
N GLY A 444 0.20 19.38 16.93
CA GLY A 444 -0.18 18.93 15.60
C GLY A 444 0.41 17.56 15.24
N LEU A 445 1.65 17.28 15.63
CA LEU A 445 2.25 15.95 15.46
C LEU A 445 1.58 14.91 16.36
N GLN A 446 1.26 15.25 17.60
CA GLN A 446 0.57 14.35 18.52
C GLN A 446 -0.82 13.96 17.99
N VAL A 447 -1.59 14.92 17.50
CA VAL A 447 -2.90 14.64 16.87
C VAL A 447 -2.75 13.77 15.62
N LYS A 448 -1.73 14.02 14.78
CA LYS A 448 -1.45 13.17 13.60
C LYS A 448 -1.09 11.74 14.00
N MET A 449 -0.33 11.55 15.08
CA MET A 449 0.00 10.22 15.59
C MET A 449 -1.24 9.48 16.07
N VAL A 450 -2.05 10.10 16.93
CA VAL A 450 -3.29 9.49 17.45
C VAL A 450 -4.25 9.15 16.31
N ALA A 451 -4.46 10.06 15.35
CA ALA A 451 -5.29 9.78 14.17
C ALA A 451 -4.70 8.63 13.31
N GLY A 452 -3.38 8.53 13.22
CA GLY A 452 -2.70 7.42 12.54
C GLY A 452 -2.94 6.08 13.23
N GLU A 453 -2.89 6.06 14.56
CA GLU A 453 -3.19 4.89 15.39
C GLU A 453 -4.67 4.46 15.24
N GLU A 454 -5.61 5.41 15.30
CA GLU A 454 -7.04 5.15 15.09
C GLU A 454 -7.32 4.55 13.70
N VAL A 455 -6.71 5.12 12.64
CA VAL A 455 -6.85 4.59 11.28
C VAL A 455 -6.27 3.18 11.16
N ALA A 456 -5.17 2.88 11.85
CA ALA A 456 -4.59 1.55 11.86
C ALA A 456 -5.50 0.53 12.55
N LEU A 457 -6.10 0.89 13.70
CA LEU A 457 -7.06 0.06 14.41
C LEU A 457 -8.30 -0.22 13.56
N LEU A 458 -8.89 0.82 12.95
CA LEU A 458 -10.06 0.66 12.08
C LEU A 458 -9.76 -0.24 10.87
N LYS A 459 -8.56 -0.17 10.30
CA LYS A 459 -8.14 -1.08 9.22
C LYS A 459 -8.07 -2.53 9.71
N GLN A 460 -7.48 -2.75 10.88
CA GLN A 460 -7.42 -4.09 11.49
C GLN A 460 -8.82 -4.65 11.78
N GLU A 461 -9.74 -3.84 12.29
CA GLU A 461 -11.14 -4.24 12.50
C GLU A 461 -11.84 -4.60 11.19
N VAL A 462 -11.65 -3.80 10.14
CA VAL A 462 -12.22 -4.09 8.82
C VAL A 462 -11.64 -5.38 8.22
N GLU A 463 -10.35 -5.62 8.38
CA GLU A 463 -9.70 -6.86 7.94
C GLU A 463 -10.21 -8.08 8.72
N ALA A 464 -10.37 -7.97 10.04
CA ALA A 464 -10.94 -9.02 10.88
C ALA A 464 -12.39 -9.34 10.50
N VAL A 465 -13.22 -8.33 10.26
CA VAL A 465 -14.61 -8.50 9.82
C VAL A 465 -14.68 -9.14 8.43
N ARG A 466 -13.78 -8.79 7.51
CA ARG A 466 -13.72 -9.42 6.19
C ARG A 466 -13.33 -10.90 6.29
N ALA A 467 -12.34 -11.23 7.11
CA ALA A 467 -11.94 -12.62 7.34
C ALA A 467 -13.08 -13.44 7.96
N ALA A 468 -13.78 -12.90 8.95
CA ALA A 468 -14.94 -13.56 9.56
C ALA A 468 -16.06 -13.79 8.51
N LEU A 469 -16.31 -12.81 7.65
CA LEU A 469 -17.32 -12.94 6.58
C LEU A 469 -16.92 -13.99 5.53
N GLU A 470 -15.63 -14.09 5.19
CA GLU A 470 -15.13 -15.13 4.29
C GLU A 470 -15.30 -16.52 4.91
N GLN A 471 -14.97 -16.67 6.19
CA GLN A 471 -15.17 -17.92 6.93
C GLN A 471 -16.65 -18.32 7.00
N ASP A 472 -17.56 -17.37 7.26
CA ASP A 472 -19.00 -17.63 7.26
C ASP A 472 -19.50 -18.02 5.86
N ARG A 473 -18.96 -17.41 4.81
CA ARG A 473 -19.31 -17.77 3.42
C ARG A 473 -18.89 -19.19 3.08
N GLU A 474 -17.69 -19.60 3.49
CA GLU A 474 -17.20 -20.96 3.31
C GLU A 474 -18.06 -21.97 4.09
N ALA A 475 -18.36 -21.68 5.36
CA ALA A 475 -19.25 -22.52 6.16
C ALA A 475 -20.65 -22.64 5.55
N HIS A 476 -21.17 -21.56 4.97
CA HIS A 476 -22.44 -21.57 4.25
C HIS A 476 -22.38 -22.40 2.96
N SER A 477 -21.32 -22.28 2.14
CA SER A 477 -21.17 -23.11 0.94
C SER A 477 -21.12 -24.59 1.31
N ASP A 478 -20.32 -24.96 2.30
CA ASP A 478 -20.20 -26.34 2.77
C ASP A 478 -21.54 -26.89 3.26
N GLY A 479 -22.28 -26.09 4.04
CA GLY A 479 -23.63 -26.43 4.49
C GLY A 479 -24.61 -26.64 3.33
N THR A 480 -24.54 -25.80 2.28
CA THR A 480 -25.38 -25.97 1.09
C THR A 480 -25.03 -27.23 0.30
N GLU A 481 -23.76 -27.56 0.14
CA GLU A 481 -23.32 -28.80 -0.52
C GLU A 481 -23.77 -30.04 0.24
N GLN A 482 -23.65 -30.03 1.57
CA GLN A 482 -24.15 -31.10 2.43
C GLN A 482 -25.67 -31.28 2.28
N LEU A 483 -26.44 -30.19 2.30
CA LEU A 483 -27.90 -30.24 2.11
C LEU A 483 -28.28 -30.79 0.73
N LEU A 484 -27.57 -30.39 -0.33
CA LEU A 484 -27.79 -30.93 -1.68
C LEU A 484 -27.50 -32.42 -1.74
N SER A 485 -26.41 -32.88 -1.10
CA SER A 485 -26.06 -34.31 -1.05
C SER A 485 -27.12 -35.13 -0.31
N LEU A 486 -27.65 -34.62 0.80
CA LEU A 486 -28.73 -35.26 1.55
C LEU A 486 -30.01 -35.33 0.73
N ARG A 487 -30.35 -34.25 0.01
CA ARG A 487 -31.52 -34.21 -0.87
C ARG A 487 -31.40 -35.24 -2.01
N GLN A 488 -30.23 -35.37 -2.63
CA GLN A 488 -29.99 -36.38 -3.66
C GLN A 488 -30.14 -37.81 -3.10
N ARG A 489 -29.61 -38.06 -1.89
CA ARG A 489 -29.77 -39.36 -1.22
C ARG A 489 -31.22 -39.68 -0.88
N LEU A 490 -31.99 -38.68 -0.43
CA LEU A 490 -33.42 -38.83 -0.17
C LEU A 490 -34.19 -39.15 -1.46
N GLN A 491 -33.93 -38.42 -2.54
CA GLN A 491 -34.55 -38.71 -3.85
C GLN A 491 -34.21 -40.11 -4.36
N ALA A 492 -32.96 -40.56 -4.21
CA ALA A 492 -32.57 -41.91 -4.58
C ALA A 492 -33.28 -42.98 -3.72
N ALA A 493 -33.43 -42.74 -2.41
CA ALA A 493 -34.17 -43.64 -1.52
C ALA A 493 -35.67 -43.69 -1.87
N GLU A 494 -36.28 -42.54 -2.18
CA GLU A 494 -37.67 -42.46 -2.66
C GLU A 494 -37.87 -43.25 -3.95
N GLN A 495 -36.96 -43.09 -4.92
CA GLN A 495 -36.98 -43.86 -6.17
C GLN A 495 -36.84 -45.36 -5.92
N GLN A 496 -35.94 -45.78 -5.03
CA GLN A 496 -35.77 -47.18 -4.65
C GLN A 496 -37.03 -47.75 -3.99
N LEU A 497 -37.66 -47.00 -3.07
CA LEU A 497 -38.92 -47.40 -2.45
C LEU A 497 -40.05 -47.53 -3.48
N ALA A 498 -40.13 -46.60 -4.45
CA ALA A 498 -41.10 -46.67 -5.53
C ALA A 498 -40.89 -47.91 -6.42
N LEU A 499 -39.64 -48.22 -6.79
CA LEU A 499 -39.31 -49.43 -7.56
C LEU A 499 -39.64 -50.71 -6.80
N GLN A 500 -39.35 -50.76 -5.50
CA GLN A 500 -39.72 -51.88 -4.64
C GLN A 500 -41.23 -52.03 -4.51
N ALA A 501 -41.99 -50.94 -4.41
CA ALA A 501 -43.45 -50.96 -4.38
C ALA A 501 -44.02 -51.55 -5.68
N VAL A 502 -43.51 -51.12 -6.84
CA VAL A 502 -43.90 -51.68 -8.15
C VAL A 502 -43.53 -53.18 -8.24
N GLY A 503 -42.34 -53.56 -7.76
CA GLY A 503 -41.92 -54.96 -7.69
C GLY A 503 -42.85 -55.81 -6.81
N ARG A 504 -43.24 -55.30 -5.64
CA ARG A 504 -44.22 -55.95 -4.74
C ARG A 504 -45.57 -56.12 -5.41
N GLN A 505 -46.10 -55.07 -6.06
CA GLN A 505 -47.37 -55.14 -6.80
C GLN A 505 -47.33 -56.18 -7.93
N ARG A 506 -46.21 -56.29 -8.66
CA ARG A 506 -46.05 -57.33 -9.70
C ARG A 506 -46.04 -58.74 -9.12
N LEU A 507 -45.35 -58.94 -8.00
CA LEU A 507 -45.33 -60.23 -7.30
C LEU A 507 -46.70 -60.59 -6.73
N GLU A 508 -47.42 -59.63 -6.16
CA GLU A 508 -48.81 -59.79 -5.70
C GLU A 508 -49.73 -60.14 -6.87
N GLY A 509 -49.62 -59.46 -8.02
CA GLY A 509 -50.35 -59.81 -9.23
C GLY A 509 -50.06 -61.24 -9.71
N ALA A 510 -48.80 -61.66 -9.72
CA ALA A 510 -48.42 -63.03 -10.08
C ALA A 510 -48.96 -64.08 -9.08
N ARG A 511 -48.97 -63.76 -7.78
CA ARG A 511 -49.57 -64.60 -6.73
C ARG A 511 -51.09 -64.73 -6.90
N VAL A 512 -51.78 -63.65 -7.22
CA VAL A 512 -53.24 -63.70 -7.49
C VAL A 512 -53.52 -64.58 -8.70
N LEU A 513 -52.77 -64.41 -9.81
CA LEU A 513 -52.93 -65.24 -11.00
C LEU A 513 -52.64 -66.72 -10.76
N SER A 514 -51.65 -67.06 -9.91
CA SER A 514 -51.39 -68.46 -9.56
C SER A 514 -52.47 -69.06 -8.67
N LEU A 515 -53.00 -68.29 -7.70
CA LEU A 515 -54.15 -68.68 -6.88
C LEU A 515 -55.40 -68.89 -7.74
N GLU A 516 -55.64 -68.05 -8.76
CA GLU A 516 -56.75 -68.25 -9.69
C GLU A 516 -56.60 -69.53 -10.53
N ARG A 517 -55.40 -69.84 -11.00
CA ARG A 517 -55.13 -71.11 -11.71
C ARG A 517 -55.38 -72.31 -10.82
N LEU A 518 -54.91 -72.27 -9.57
CA LEU A 518 -55.18 -73.31 -8.59
C LEU A 518 -56.68 -73.44 -8.31
N ARG A 519 -57.40 -72.31 -8.19
CA ARG A 519 -58.86 -72.31 -8.00
C ARG A 519 -59.57 -73.00 -9.16
N ARG A 520 -59.13 -72.79 -10.41
CA ARG A 520 -59.66 -73.51 -11.59
C ARG A 520 -59.37 -75.00 -11.50
N VAL A 521 -58.12 -75.40 -11.24
CA VAL A 521 -57.74 -76.82 -11.11
C VAL A 521 -58.50 -77.52 -9.99
N VAL A 522 -58.68 -76.87 -8.84
CA VAL A 522 -59.50 -77.39 -7.73
C VAL A 522 -60.96 -77.51 -8.18
N GLY A 523 -61.49 -76.53 -8.92
CA GLY A 523 -62.81 -76.61 -9.54
C GLY A 523 -62.97 -77.80 -10.48
N ASP A 524 -62.01 -78.01 -11.39
CA ASP A 524 -62.01 -79.13 -12.33
C ASP A 524 -61.90 -80.48 -11.59
N LYS A 525 -61.09 -80.54 -10.52
CA LYS A 525 -60.96 -81.74 -9.67
C LYS A 525 -62.23 -82.00 -8.87
N GLN A 526 -62.91 -80.97 -8.41
CA GLN A 526 -64.21 -81.08 -7.75
C GLN A 526 -65.26 -81.64 -8.72
N GLN A 527 -65.29 -81.14 -9.95
CA GLN A 527 -66.15 -81.67 -11.02
C GLN A 527 -65.83 -83.15 -11.33
N GLN A 528 -64.54 -83.51 -11.42
CA GLN A 528 -64.13 -84.91 -11.60
C GLN A 528 -64.55 -85.81 -10.42
N LEU A 529 -64.49 -85.30 -9.18
CA LEU A 529 -64.97 -86.03 -8.01
C LEU A 529 -66.48 -86.21 -8.03
N GLU A 530 -67.24 -85.18 -8.42
CA GLU A 530 -68.69 -85.27 -8.61
C GLU A 530 -69.08 -86.28 -9.70
N GLU A 531 -68.33 -86.33 -10.81
CA GLU A 531 -68.51 -87.33 -11.86
C GLU A 531 -68.22 -88.75 -11.38
N LEU A 532 -67.12 -88.95 -10.63
CA LEU A 532 -66.77 -90.24 -10.04
C LEU A 532 -67.81 -90.68 -9.00
N ASP A 533 -68.32 -89.76 -8.18
CA ASP A 533 -69.38 -90.06 -7.21
C ASP A 533 -70.69 -90.42 -7.95
N ALA A 534 -71.03 -89.72 -9.03
CA ALA A 534 -72.15 -90.09 -9.89
C ALA A 534 -71.97 -91.46 -10.55
N GLN A 535 -70.75 -91.82 -10.96
CA GLN A 535 -70.43 -93.16 -11.46
C GLN A 535 -70.53 -94.24 -10.37
N LEU A 536 -70.10 -93.93 -9.14
CA LEU A 536 -70.21 -94.83 -7.99
C LEU A 536 -71.68 -95.05 -7.60
N GLN A 537 -72.50 -94.01 -7.66
CA GLN A 537 -73.94 -94.12 -7.45
C GLN A 537 -74.62 -94.93 -8.57
N ARG A 538 -74.18 -94.80 -9.83
CA ARG A 538 -74.67 -95.64 -10.95
C ARG A 538 -74.25 -97.11 -10.78
N SER A 539 -73.02 -97.40 -10.38
CA SER A 539 -72.55 -98.76 -10.14
C SER A 539 -73.20 -99.38 -8.89
N SER A 540 -73.44 -98.59 -7.85
CA SER A 540 -74.26 -98.95 -6.68
C SER A 540 -75.69 -99.36 -7.09
N ARG A 541 -76.36 -98.57 -7.94
CA ARG A 541 -77.70 -98.89 -8.46
C ARG A 541 -77.69 -100.13 -9.37
N ALA A 542 -76.66 -100.30 -10.20
CA ALA A 542 -76.49 -101.49 -11.03
C ALA A 542 -76.27 -102.76 -10.18
N ASN A 543 -75.47 -102.65 -9.10
CA ASN A 543 -75.27 -103.74 -8.15
C ASN A 543 -76.54 -104.09 -7.36
N GLN A 544 -77.38 -103.11 -7.01
CA GLN A 544 -78.70 -103.37 -6.41
C GLN A 544 -79.64 -104.10 -7.38
N LEU A 545 -79.63 -103.75 -8.67
CA LEU A 545 -80.40 -104.46 -9.70
C LEU A 545 -79.89 -105.89 -9.93
N GLN A 546 -78.59 -106.12 -9.85
CA GLN A 546 -77.98 -107.44 -9.97
C GLN A 546 -78.25 -108.33 -8.74
N GLN A 547 -78.29 -107.77 -7.53
CA GLN A 547 -78.75 -108.47 -6.32
C GLN A 547 -80.24 -108.86 -6.41
N LEU A 548 -81.08 -108.04 -7.06
CA LEU A 548 -82.49 -108.38 -7.30
C LEU A 548 -82.67 -109.44 -8.40
N HIS A 549 -81.72 -109.58 -9.33
CA HIS A 549 -81.72 -110.64 -10.35
C HIS A 549 -81.31 -112.00 -9.75
N SER A 550 -80.26 -112.03 -8.93
CA SER A 550 -79.82 -113.24 -8.23
C SER A 550 -80.83 -113.73 -7.17
N GLN A 551 -81.59 -112.82 -6.53
CA GLN A 551 -82.71 -113.20 -5.66
C GLN A 551 -83.92 -113.79 -6.40
N LYS A 552 -84.07 -113.55 -7.71
CA LYS A 552 -85.15 -114.12 -8.54
C LYS A 552 -84.77 -115.48 -9.13
N GLU A 553 -83.50 -115.73 -9.40
CA GLU A 553 -83.00 -117.03 -9.89
C GLU A 553 -82.90 -118.10 -8.78
N ILE A 554 -82.91 -117.73 -7.50
CA ILE A 554 -82.82 -118.66 -6.36
C ILE A 554 -84.19 -119.20 -5.89
N LYS A 555 -85.32 -118.77 -6.49
CA LYS A 555 -86.69 -119.20 -6.11
C LYS A 555 -87.33 -120.26 -7.02
N GLN A 556 -86.63 -120.76 -8.05
CA GLN A 556 -87.09 -121.88 -8.88
C GLN A 556 -85.97 -122.91 -8.99
N VAL A 557 -86.26 -124.18 -8.65
CA VAL A 557 -85.31 -125.30 -8.43
C VAL A 557 -84.64 -125.20 -7.06
N GLY A 558 -85.20 -125.78 -5.99
CA GLY A 558 -85.54 -127.19 -5.83
C GLY A 558 -84.65 -127.72 -4.70
N ALA A 559 -85.05 -127.51 -3.44
CA ALA A 559 -85.69 -128.54 -2.62
C ALA A 559 -84.82 -129.80 -2.43
N THR A 560 -84.40 -130.00 -1.17
CA THR A 560 -83.88 -131.22 -0.53
C THR A 560 -82.37 -131.54 -0.64
N ARG A 561 -81.60 -131.07 0.36
CA ARG A 561 -80.91 -131.94 1.35
C ARG A 561 -80.56 -131.14 2.60
N TRP A 562 -81.15 -131.53 3.74
CA TRP A 562 -80.95 -130.95 5.07
C TRP A 562 -80.11 -131.89 5.94
N GLY A 563 -79.36 -131.28 6.89
CA GLY A 563 -78.76 -131.88 8.08
C GLY A 563 -77.26 -132.21 7.92
N ALA A 564 -76.35 -131.79 8.80
CA ALA A 564 -76.41 -131.06 10.08
C ALA A 564 -74.98 -130.59 10.46
N GLU A 565 -74.90 -129.52 11.26
CA GLU A 565 -73.85 -129.18 12.27
C GLU A 565 -72.38 -129.02 11.79
N MET A 566 -71.53 -128.12 12.26
CA MET A 566 -71.44 -127.12 13.35
C MET A 566 -70.08 -126.42 13.01
N LEU A 567 -69.91 -125.09 12.92
CA LEU A 567 -69.51 -124.18 14.00
C LEU A 567 -68.85 -122.94 13.34
N LEU A 568 -69.35 -121.76 13.65
CA LEU A 568 -68.56 -120.53 13.80
C LEU A 568 -67.64 -120.71 15.03
N PRO A 569 -66.47 -120.05 15.16
CA PRO A 569 -66.46 -118.58 15.27
C PRO A 569 -65.21 -117.82 14.75
N SER A 570 -65.49 -116.58 14.32
CA SER A 570 -64.87 -115.32 14.77
C SER A 570 -63.37 -115.24 15.12
N SER A 571 -62.71 -114.37 14.34
CA SER A 571 -61.90 -113.21 14.79
C SER A 571 -60.36 -113.23 14.68
N HIS A 572 -59.90 -112.06 14.23
CA HIS A 572 -58.67 -111.33 14.55
C HIS A 572 -57.34 -111.63 13.82
N ALA A 573 -56.99 -110.65 12.98
CA ALA A 573 -55.91 -109.67 13.22
C ALA A 573 -54.60 -109.78 12.41
N LYS A 574 -54.21 -108.57 11.98
CA LYS A 574 -52.86 -108.03 11.75
C LYS A 574 -52.12 -108.46 10.48
N ARG A 575 -52.31 -107.63 9.44
CA ARG A 575 -51.20 -107.12 8.65
C ARG A 575 -50.65 -105.86 9.35
N GLU A 576 -49.35 -105.88 9.60
CA GLU A 576 -48.35 -104.89 9.16
C GLU A 576 -48.90 -103.53 8.70
N LEU A 577 -48.37 -102.37 9.12
CA LEU A 577 -46.97 -102.02 9.26
C LEU A 577 -46.87 -100.80 10.21
N ASN A 578 -45.84 -100.78 11.05
CA ASN A 578 -45.62 -99.80 12.11
C ASN A 578 -45.44 -98.37 11.59
N MET A 579 -45.96 -97.44 12.39
CA MET A 579 -45.74 -96.01 12.34
C MET A 579 -45.23 -95.57 13.74
N TRP A 580 -44.51 -94.44 13.79
CA TRP A 580 -44.12 -93.61 14.96
C TRP A 580 -42.75 -93.93 15.58
N ASN A 581 -41.92 -92.98 16.02
CA ASN A 581 -41.89 -91.51 15.98
C ASN A 581 -40.51 -91.11 16.54
N SER A 582 -39.96 -89.94 16.18
CA SER A 582 -39.45 -89.02 17.21
C SER A 582 -39.16 -87.62 16.66
N VAL A 583 -39.63 -86.65 17.43
CA VAL A 583 -39.43 -85.20 17.33
C VAL A 583 -38.23 -84.81 18.20
N ARG A 584 -37.45 -83.80 17.76
CA ARG A 584 -36.38 -82.99 18.43
C ARG A 584 -35.05 -83.11 17.67
N SER A 585 -34.18 -82.12 17.54
CA SER A 585 -34.02 -80.79 18.12
C SER A 585 -32.93 -80.04 17.32
N CYS A 586 -32.94 -78.71 17.39
CA CYS A 586 -31.85 -77.73 17.30
C CYS A 586 -30.53 -78.04 16.55
N GLY A 587 -30.10 -77.03 15.77
CA GLY A 587 -28.72 -76.54 15.81
C GLY A 587 -27.80 -77.04 14.70
N GLY A 588 -27.31 -76.11 13.88
CA GLY A 588 -26.33 -76.41 12.84
C GLY A 588 -25.76 -75.13 12.20
N VAL A 589 -25.09 -74.33 13.01
CA VAL A 589 -24.03 -73.39 12.57
C VAL A 589 -22.84 -74.22 12.10
N ILE A 590 -22.28 -74.01 10.90
CA ILE A 590 -20.81 -74.01 10.65
C ILE A 590 -20.45 -73.06 9.50
N PHE A 591 -19.46 -72.23 9.83
CA PHE A 591 -18.51 -71.39 9.10
C PHE A 591 -18.00 -71.82 7.70
N ASN A 592 -17.49 -70.78 7.01
CA ASN A 592 -16.40 -70.72 6.02
C ASN A 592 -16.64 -71.28 4.61
N HIS A 593 -16.78 -70.38 3.62
CA HIS A 593 -15.61 -69.83 2.92
C HIS A 593 -15.89 -68.44 2.35
#